data_AF-A0AA37P7X3-F1
#
_entry.id   AF-A0AA37P7X3-F1
#
_cell.length_a   1.000
_cell.length_b   1.000
_cell.length_c   1.000
_cell.angle_alpha   90.00
_cell.angle_beta   90.00
_cell.angle_gamma   90.00
#
_symmetry.space_group_name_H-M   'P 1'
#
loop_
_entity.id
_entity.type
_entity.pdbx_description
1 polymer ?
#
loop_
_entity_poly.entity_id
_entity_poly.type
_entity_poly.pdbx_seq_one_letter_code
_entity_poly.pdbx_strand_id
1 'polypeptide(L)'
;MRFTNLFAVLSFVASALAAKYILVLNPSADIDNFSAKLVENGITIVSAFPFFNILVVETSTHDVAALQKYEEVSSAEAEQIYSIGLPPSSPEPAPVETPFPLPGWS
;
A
#
# COMPACT_ATOMS: atom_id res chain seq x y z
N MET A 1 39.25 -18.60 12.53
CA MET A 1 38.15 -18.43 11.55
C MET A 1 36.82 -18.48 12.30
N ARG A 2 36.22 -17.32 12.64
CA ARG A 2 34.96 -17.24 13.42
C ARG A 2 34.06 -16.04 13.02
N PHE A 3 34.21 -15.49 11.82
CA PHE A 3 33.52 -14.24 11.44
C PHE A 3 32.71 -14.32 10.14
N THR A 4 32.25 -15.52 9.73
CA THR A 4 31.58 -15.70 8.43
C THR A 4 30.05 -15.85 8.50
N ASN A 5 29.43 -15.61 9.65
CA ASN A 5 27.97 -15.80 9.83
C ASN A 5 27.16 -14.51 10.02
N LEU A 6 27.79 -13.32 10.04
CA LEU A 6 27.05 -12.06 10.27
C LEU A 6 26.47 -11.43 8.98
N PHE A 7 26.93 -11.86 7.79
CA PHE A 7 26.52 -11.25 6.52
C PHE A 7 25.22 -11.82 5.92
N ALA A 8 24.69 -12.94 6.43
CA ALA A 8 23.52 -13.60 5.83
C ALA A 8 22.17 -13.00 6.27
N VAL A 9 22.13 -12.21 7.35
CA VAL A 9 20.86 -11.67 7.90
C VAL A 9 20.46 -10.35 7.25
N LEU A 10 21.37 -9.66 6.57
CA LEU A 10 21.09 -8.37 5.92
C LEU A 10 20.34 -8.51 4.59
N SER A 11 20.29 -9.70 4.00
CA SER A 11 19.64 -9.92 2.69
C SER A 11 18.10 -9.92 2.76
N PHE A 12 17.49 -9.97 3.95
CA PHE A 12 16.02 -9.95 4.08
C PHE A 12 15.42 -8.54 4.20
N VAL A 13 16.25 -7.51 4.46
CA VAL A 13 15.77 -6.14 4.66
C VAL A 13 15.77 -5.32 3.36
N ALA A 14 16.50 -5.76 2.33
CA ALA A 14 16.57 -5.04 1.06
C ALA A 14 15.23 -5.04 0.30
N SER A 15 14.36 -6.02 0.52
CA SER A 15 13.02 -6.08 -0.10
C SER A 15 11.96 -5.23 0.63
N ALA A 16 12.32 -4.58 1.74
CA ALA A 16 11.44 -3.71 2.53
C ALA A 16 11.71 -2.21 2.30
N LEU A 17 12.64 -1.85 1.42
CA LEU A 17 13.07 -0.46 1.18
C LEU A 17 12.64 0.09 -0.19
N ALA A 18 11.67 -0.56 -0.85
CA ALA A 18 11.04 0.03 -2.02
C ALA A 18 9.77 0.75 -1.52
N ALA A 19 9.82 2.08 -1.52
CA ALA A 19 8.69 2.90 -1.11
C ALA A 19 7.75 3.09 -2.30
N LYS A 20 6.45 2.99 -2.02
CA LYS A 20 5.41 3.25 -2.99
C LYS A 20 4.95 4.69 -2.87
N TYR A 21 4.79 5.33 -4.01
CA TYR A 21 4.42 6.73 -4.13
C TYR A 21 3.27 6.87 -5.10
N ILE A 22 2.35 7.75 -4.78
CA ILE A 22 1.23 8.15 -5.61
C ILE A 22 1.60 9.50 -6.23
N LEU A 23 1.71 9.53 -7.55
CA LEU A 23 1.96 10.72 -8.35
C LEU A 23 0.64 11.18 -8.95
N VAL A 24 0.24 12.40 -8.63
CA VAL A 24 -0.83 13.12 -9.32
C VAL A 24 -0.16 13.93 -10.42
N LEU A 25 -0.48 13.64 -11.67
CA LEU A 25 0.04 14.33 -12.82
C LEU A 25 -0.78 15.56 -13.17
N ASN A 26 -0.15 16.49 -13.88
CA ASN A 26 -0.83 17.60 -14.52
C ASN A 26 -1.82 17.08 -15.58
N PRO A 27 -2.97 17.74 -15.78
CA PRO A 27 -4.01 17.29 -16.71
C PRO A 27 -3.58 17.34 -18.19
N SER A 28 -2.50 18.05 -18.50
CA SER A 28 -1.88 18.11 -19.82
C SER A 28 -0.69 17.18 -19.98
N ALA A 29 -0.34 16.39 -18.95
CA ALA A 29 0.80 15.49 -18.99
C ALA A 29 0.49 14.26 -19.88
N ASP A 30 1.46 13.91 -20.72
CA ASP A 30 1.42 12.65 -21.48
C ASP A 30 1.87 11.51 -20.55
N ILE A 31 0.89 10.72 -20.10
CA ILE A 31 1.09 9.63 -19.15
C ILE A 31 2.00 8.55 -19.74
N ASP A 32 1.86 8.23 -21.03
CA ASP A 32 2.63 7.16 -21.68
C ASP A 32 4.10 7.56 -21.80
N ASN A 33 4.35 8.80 -22.22
CA ASN A 33 5.70 9.34 -22.32
C ASN A 33 6.36 9.48 -20.93
N PHE A 34 5.62 10.02 -19.96
CA PHE A 34 6.12 10.14 -18.59
C PHE A 34 6.40 8.77 -17.95
N SER A 35 5.56 7.78 -18.23
CA SER A 35 5.76 6.40 -17.78
C SER A 35 7.06 5.80 -18.33
N ALA A 36 7.34 5.98 -19.63
CA ALA A 36 8.60 5.54 -20.22
C ALA A 36 9.82 6.21 -19.55
N LYS A 37 9.74 7.53 -19.32
CA LYS A 37 10.79 8.31 -18.62
C LYS A 37 11.02 7.82 -17.20
N LEU A 38 9.98 7.42 -16.46
CA LEU A 38 10.12 6.85 -15.11
C LEU A 38 10.87 5.51 -15.16
N VAL A 39 10.52 4.63 -16.11
CA VAL A 39 11.18 3.33 -16.27
C VAL A 39 12.66 3.49 -16.64
N GLU A 40 13.00 4.44 -17.50
CA GLU A 40 14.40 4.77 -17.83
C GLU A 40 15.20 5.24 -16.61
N ASN A 41 14.55 5.93 -15.66
CA ASN A 41 15.16 6.34 -14.40
C ASN A 41 15.19 5.24 -13.32
N GLY A 42 14.83 4.00 -13.69
CA GLY A 42 14.80 2.86 -12.78
C GLY A 42 13.64 2.90 -11.79
N ILE A 43 12.60 3.69 -12.06
CA ILE A 43 11.38 3.76 -11.25
C ILE A 43 10.38 2.77 -11.84
N THR A 44 9.83 1.90 -11.00
CA THR A 44 8.88 0.87 -11.44
C THR A 44 7.47 1.40 -11.33
N ILE A 45 6.66 1.21 -12.37
CA ILE A 45 5.24 1.59 -12.35
C ILE A 45 4.44 0.41 -11.81
N VAL A 46 3.74 0.63 -10.70
CA VAL A 46 2.89 -0.36 -10.05
C VAL A 46 1.49 -0.33 -10.64
N SER A 47 0.95 0.87 -10.87
CA SER A 47 -0.40 1.05 -11.43
C SER A 47 -0.52 2.42 -12.08
N ALA A 48 -1.36 2.51 -13.11
CA ALA A 48 -1.70 3.75 -13.79
C ALA A 48 -3.22 3.92 -13.84
N PHE A 49 -3.67 5.12 -13.50
CA PHE A 49 -5.07 5.52 -13.50
C PHE A 49 -5.24 6.74 -14.42
N PRO A 50 -5.26 6.52 -15.75
CA PRO A 50 -5.24 7.60 -16.73
C PRO A 50 -6.47 8.52 -16.61
N PHE A 51 -7.62 7.98 -16.21
CA PHE A 51 -8.84 8.78 -15.99
C PHE A 51 -8.68 9.86 -14.92
N PHE A 52 -7.85 9.61 -13.91
CA PHE A 52 -7.61 10.54 -12.80
C PHE A 52 -6.26 11.24 -12.90
N ASN A 53 -5.47 10.99 -13.97
CA ASN A 53 -4.08 11.42 -14.09
C ASN A 53 -3.22 11.00 -12.89
N ILE A 54 -3.43 9.78 -12.37
CA ILE A 54 -2.68 9.25 -11.22
C ILE A 54 -1.79 8.09 -11.66
N LEU A 55 -0.55 8.07 -11.16
CA LEU A 55 0.39 6.97 -11.31
C LEU A 55 0.86 6.51 -9.93
N VAL A 56 0.87 5.21 -9.71
CA VAL A 56 1.48 4.60 -8.53
C VAL A 56 2.82 4.03 -8.96
N VAL A 57 3.88 4.51 -8.33
CA VAL A 57 5.26 4.14 -8.64
C VAL A 57 5.96 3.59 -7.42
N GLU A 58 6.91 2.72 -7.65
CA GLU A 58 7.74 2.10 -6.64
C GLU A 58 9.21 2.40 -6.94
N THR A 59 9.90 2.94 -5.95
CA THR A 59 11.30 3.32 -6.08
C THR A 59 11.99 3.23 -4.72
N SER A 60 13.26 2.82 -4.75
CA SER A 60 14.14 2.74 -3.59
C SER A 60 15.20 3.85 -3.58
N THR A 61 15.24 4.65 -4.65
CA THR A 61 16.30 5.64 -4.92
C THR A 61 15.79 7.07 -4.93
N HIS A 62 14.48 7.27 -5.16
CA HIS A 62 13.86 8.58 -5.26
C HIS A 62 12.85 8.78 -4.13
N ASP A 63 12.97 9.89 -3.42
CA ASP A 63 12.01 10.29 -2.40
C ASP A 63 10.95 11.24 -2.99
N VAL A 64 9.88 11.54 -2.23
CA VAL A 64 8.76 12.40 -2.65
C VAL A 64 9.26 13.72 -3.26
N ALA A 65 10.24 14.36 -2.63
CA ALA A 65 10.79 15.63 -3.08
C ALA A 65 11.54 15.55 -4.42
N ALA A 66 12.07 14.38 -4.78
CA ALA A 66 12.65 14.17 -6.11
C ALA A 66 11.54 13.98 -7.16
N LEU A 67 10.46 13.28 -6.80
CA LEU A 67 9.32 13.04 -7.67
C LEU A 67 8.49 14.32 -7.93
N GLN A 68 8.42 15.26 -6.99
CA GLN A 68 7.75 16.55 -7.20
C GLN A 68 8.52 17.51 -8.13
N LYS A 69 9.78 17.22 -8.47
CA LYS A 69 10.57 18.08 -9.38
C LYS A 69 10.25 17.83 -10.85
N TYR A 70 9.55 16.75 -11.17
CA TYR A 70 9.08 16.51 -12.53
C TYR A 70 8.00 17.53 -12.88
N GLU A 71 8.14 18.20 -14.01
CA GLU A 71 7.19 19.22 -14.49
C GLU A 71 5.81 18.59 -14.80
N GLU A 72 5.81 17.29 -15.08
CA GLU A 72 4.62 16.49 -15.32
C GLU A 72 3.84 16.17 -14.02
N VAL A 73 4.48 16.28 -12.85
CA VAL A 73 3.92 15.94 -11.54
C VAL A 73 3.33 17.18 -10.87
N SER A 74 2.03 17.15 -10.61
CA SER A 74 1.33 18.19 -9.85
C SER A 74 1.50 18.00 -8.34
N SER A 75 1.42 16.75 -7.88
CA SER A 75 1.65 16.37 -6.49
C SER A 75 2.25 14.97 -6.42
N ALA A 76 3.06 14.72 -5.40
CA ALA A 76 3.53 13.38 -5.07
C ALA A 76 3.32 13.13 -3.58
N GLU A 77 2.81 11.95 -3.26
CA GLU A 77 2.54 11.52 -1.89
C GLU A 77 3.08 10.10 -1.68
N ALA A 78 3.55 9.79 -0.48
CA ALA A 78 3.88 8.41 -0.12
C ALA A 78 2.57 7.62 0.09
N GLU A 79 2.51 6.39 -0.41
CA GLU A 79 1.36 5.52 -0.19
C GLU A 79 1.22 5.23 1.31
N GLN A 80 0.12 5.70 1.91
CA GLN A 80 -0.21 5.40 3.29
C GLN A 80 -0.99 4.08 3.35
N ILE A 81 -0.52 3.16 4.19
CA ILE A 81 -1.24 1.90 4.44
C ILE A 81 -2.44 2.22 5.34
N TYR A 82 -3.64 2.26 4.76
CA TYR A 82 -4.88 2.34 5.53
C TYR A 82 -5.33 0.94 5.94
N SER A 83 -5.45 0.70 7.24
CA SER A 83 -6.09 -0.51 7.76
C SER A 83 -7.58 -0.24 7.93
N ILE A 84 -8.42 -1.01 7.25
CA ILE A 84 -9.86 -0.99 7.50
C ILE A 84 -10.07 -1.71 8.84
N GLY A 85 -10.51 -0.97 9.86
CA GLY A 85 -10.79 -1.54 11.18
C GLY A 85 -11.73 -2.75 11.05
N LEU A 86 -11.47 -3.80 11.83
CA LEU A 86 -12.34 -4.97 11.85
C LEU A 86 -13.78 -4.53 12.15
N PRO A 87 -14.79 -5.12 11.50
CA PRO A 87 -16.18 -4.87 11.88
C PRO A 87 -16.36 -5.18 13.36
N PRO A 88 -17.19 -4.42 14.09
CA PRO A 88 -17.41 -4.66 15.51
C PRO A 88 -17.86 -6.11 15.70
N SER A 89 -17.18 -6.85 16.59
CA SER A 89 -17.61 -8.19 16.97
C SER A 89 -19.05 -8.09 17.45
N SER A 90 -19.94 -8.87 16.84
CA SER A 90 -21.33 -9.00 17.31
C SER A 90 -21.30 -9.28 18.81
N PRO A 91 -22.16 -8.63 19.63
CA PRO A 91 -22.29 -9.03 21.02
C PRO A 91 -22.65 -10.52 21.06
N GLU A 92 -22.01 -11.24 21.98
CA GLU A 92 -22.31 -12.64 22.24
C GLU A 92 -23.82 -12.78 22.50
N PRO A 93 -24.52 -13.75 21.87
CA PRO A 93 -25.94 -13.94 22.12
C PRO A 93 -26.15 -14.12 23.62
N ALA A 94 -26.96 -13.26 24.23
CA ALA A 94 -27.33 -13.44 25.63
C ALA A 94 -27.94 -14.85 25.80
N PRO A 95 -27.63 -15.57 26.89
CA PRO A 95 -28.28 -16.83 27.18
C PRO A 95 -29.80 -16.62 27.12
N VAL A 96 -30.47 -17.31 26.19
CA VAL A 96 -31.92 -17.34 26.19
C VAL A 96 -32.31 -18.10 27.45
N GLU A 97 -32.78 -17.40 28.48
CA GLU A 97 -33.51 -18.01 29.57
C GLU A 97 -34.75 -18.65 28.96
N THR A 98 -34.64 -19.94 28.64
CA THR A 98 -35.77 -20.74 28.21
C THR A 98 -36.60 -20.98 29.45
N PRO A 99 -37.83 -20.44 29.55
CA PRO A 99 -38.76 -20.91 30.56
C PRO A 99 -39.18 -22.29 30.07
N PHE A 100 -38.58 -23.34 30.61
CA PHE A 100 -39.09 -24.70 30.44
C PHE A 100 -40.57 -24.73 30.84
N PRO A 101 -41.51 -25.13 29.96
CA PRO A 101 -42.68 -25.83 30.45
C PRO A 101 -42.30 -27.31 30.49
N LEU A 102 -42.18 -27.89 31.67
CA LEU A 102 -42.34 -29.34 31.78
C LEU A 102 -43.84 -29.60 31.78
N PRO A 103 -44.45 -30.15 30.71
CA PRO A 103 -45.78 -30.71 30.84
C PRO A 103 -45.68 -31.88 31.82
N GLY A 104 -46.28 -31.73 32.99
CA GLY A 104 -46.50 -32.82 33.92
C GLY A 104 -47.37 -33.87 33.23
N TRP A 105 -46.84 -35.08 33.12
CA TRP A 105 -47.63 -36.25 32.78
C TRP A 105 -48.42 -36.64 34.04
N SER A 106 -49.74 -36.64 33.97
CA SER A 106 -50.64 -37.34 34.88
C SER A 106 -51.85 -37.81 34.10
#